data_AF-A0A811KRH3-F1
#
_entry.id   AF-A0A811KRH3-F1
#
_cell.length_a   1.000
_cell.length_b   1.000
_cell.length_c   1.000
_cell.angle_alpha   90.00
_cell.angle_beta   90.00
_cell.angle_gamma   90.00
#
_symmetry.space_group_name_H-M   'P 1'
#
loop_
_entity.id
_entity.type
_entity.pdbx_description
1 polymer ?
#
loop_
_entity_poly.entity_id
_entity_poly.type
_entity_poly.pdbx_seq_one_letter_code
_entity_poly.pdbx_strand_id
1 'polypeptide(L)'
;MLLLILVPLSLITTPSRIFDKIVDAFDAKYNDEYELYLVDCDSDVSLTIVLNNNDHVIEAKHLLLKIENTDQCILSVEPLDLFGIDFILGDPFIRQFCQVHDVEQQRVGLAKSKA
;
A
#
# COMPACT_ATOMS: atom_id res chain seq x y z
N MET A 1 5.11 14.89 7.98
CA MET A 1 4.91 13.64 7.23
C MET A 1 6.00 13.55 6.17
N LEU A 2 7.09 12.86 6.50
CA LEU A 2 8.18 12.58 5.56
C LEU A 2 7.82 11.25 4.88
N LEU A 3 7.66 11.27 3.55
CA LEU A 3 7.42 10.06 2.75
C LEU A 3 8.74 9.64 2.08
N LEU A 4 9.12 8.39 2.27
CA LEU A 4 10.22 7.78 1.55
C LEU A 4 9.65 6.87 0.46
N ILE A 5 10.11 7.03 -0.78
CA ILE A 5 9.79 6.12 -1.88
C ILE A 5 11.09 5.38 -2.21
N LEU A 6 11.21 4.14 -1.71
CA LEU A 6 12.36 3.25 -1.92
C LEU A 6 11.89 2.01 -2.70
N VAL A 7 12.62 1.61 -3.73
CA VAL A 7 12.37 0.39 -4.53
C VAL A 7 13.30 -0.74 -4.04
N PRO A 8 12.88 -2.01 -3.84
CA PRO A 8 11.53 -2.56 -3.89
C PRO A 8 11.06 -3.00 -2.49
N LEU A 9 10.22 -2.20 -1.84
CA LEU A 9 9.39 -2.72 -0.77
C LEU A 9 8.13 -3.33 -1.39
N SER A 10 7.93 -4.62 -1.14
CA SER A 10 6.82 -5.40 -1.71
C SER A 10 5.45 -4.92 -1.22
N LEU A 11 5.41 -4.20 -0.10
CA LEU A 11 4.20 -3.82 0.62
C LEU A 11 4.19 -2.30 0.87
N ILE A 12 3.00 -1.78 1.16
CA ILE A 12 2.88 -0.45 1.77
C ILE A 12 3.16 -0.60 3.26
N THR A 13 4.04 0.22 3.81
CA THR A 13 4.33 0.23 5.23
C THR A 13 3.65 1.42 5.90
N THR A 14 2.99 1.20 7.05
CA THR A 14 2.24 2.22 7.79
C THR A 14 2.51 2.14 9.31
N PRO A 15 2.19 3.17 10.12
CA PRO A 15 2.32 3.08 11.56
C PRO A 15 1.26 2.15 12.12
N SER A 16 1.56 1.45 13.22
CA SER A 16 0.69 0.39 13.77
C SER A 16 -0.76 0.85 13.97
N ARG A 17 -0.97 2.08 14.46
CA ARG A 17 -2.30 2.66 14.68
C ARG A 17 -3.13 2.85 13.40
N ILE A 18 -2.48 3.06 12.25
CA ILE A 18 -3.16 3.16 10.96
C ILE A 18 -3.38 1.76 10.39
N PHE A 19 -2.37 0.90 10.52
CA PHE A 19 -2.45 -0.49 10.10
C PHE A 19 -3.67 -1.21 10.68
N ASP A 20 -3.93 -1.08 11.98
CA ASP A 20 -5.09 -1.70 12.64
C ASP A 20 -6.42 -1.31 11.96
N LYS A 21 -6.55 -0.04 11.55
CA LYS A 21 -7.74 0.46 10.85
C LYS A 21 -7.86 -0.11 9.43
N ILE A 22 -6.73 -0.35 8.77
CA ILE A 22 -6.70 -0.95 7.44
C ILE A 22 -7.12 -2.42 7.55
N VAL A 23 -6.57 -3.16 8.51
CA VAL A 23 -6.95 -4.55 8.79
C VAL A 23 -8.45 -4.66 9.07
N ASP A 24 -8.99 -3.79 9.93
CA ASP A 24 -10.42 -3.76 10.22
C ASP A 24 -11.28 -3.44 8.99
N ALA A 25 -10.86 -2.47 8.16
CA ALA A 25 -11.60 -2.06 6.97
C ALA A 25 -11.66 -3.16 5.89
N PHE A 26 -10.61 -3.96 5.78
CA PHE A 26 -10.53 -5.09 4.83
C PHE A 26 -11.10 -6.41 5.40
N ASP A 27 -11.55 -6.43 6.66
CA ASP A 27 -11.83 -7.65 7.44
C ASP A 27 -10.67 -8.67 7.39
N ALA A 28 -9.44 -8.16 7.38
CA ALA A 28 -8.25 -8.97 7.20
C ALA A 28 -7.96 -9.82 8.44
N LYS A 29 -7.51 -11.06 8.23
CA LYS A 29 -7.15 -12.00 9.30
C LYS A 29 -5.69 -12.39 9.18
N TYR A 30 -4.97 -12.32 10.30
CA TYR A 30 -3.62 -12.85 10.34
C TYR A 30 -3.63 -14.36 10.10
N ASN A 31 -2.70 -14.83 9.27
CA ASN A 31 -2.52 -16.22 8.96
C ASN A 31 -1.08 -16.63 9.31
N ASP A 32 -0.94 -17.63 10.19
CA ASP A 32 0.36 -18.07 10.70
C ASP A 32 1.22 -18.80 9.64
N GLU A 33 0.62 -19.38 8.60
CA GLU A 33 1.35 -20.09 7.53
C GLU A 33 2.09 -19.12 6.61
N TYR A 34 1.43 -18.01 6.27
CA TYR A 34 2.01 -16.96 5.42
C TYR A 34 2.66 -15.82 6.21
N GLU A 35 2.50 -15.81 7.54
CA GLU A 35 2.91 -14.71 8.44
C GLU A 35 2.40 -13.33 8.00
N LEU A 36 1.24 -13.31 7.32
CA LEU A 36 0.67 -12.14 6.65
C LEU A 36 -0.84 -12.09 6.87
N TYR A 37 -1.43 -10.93 6.58
CA TYR A 37 -2.87 -10.74 6.66
C TYR A 37 -3.55 -11.17 5.36
N LEU A 38 -4.54 -12.04 5.49
CA LEU A 38 -5.36 -12.53 4.39
C LEU A 38 -6.72 -11.85 4.40
N VAL A 39 -7.26 -11.63 3.20
CA VAL A 39 -8.58 -11.06 2.96
C VAL A 39 -9.30 -11.87 1.88
N ASP A 40 -10.60 -11.67 1.76
CA ASP A 40 -11.34 -12.13 0.59
C ASP A 40 -10.85 -11.40 -0.67
N CYS A 41 -10.52 -12.15 -1.73
CA CYS A 41 -10.08 -11.57 -3.00
C CYS A 41 -11.15 -10.72 -3.70
N ASP A 42 -12.43 -10.90 -3.38
CA ASP A 42 -13.54 -10.13 -3.95
C ASP A 42 -13.75 -8.78 -3.23
N SER A 43 -12.93 -8.46 -2.23
CA SER A 43 -12.95 -7.15 -1.56
C SER A 43 -12.72 -5.99 -2.54
N ASP A 44 -13.60 -5.00 -2.49
CA ASP A 44 -13.53 -3.77 -3.28
C ASP A 44 -12.96 -2.57 -2.50
N VAL A 45 -12.50 -2.82 -1.26
CA VAL A 45 -11.94 -1.80 -0.37
C VAL A 45 -10.68 -1.19 -1.01
N SER A 46 -10.61 0.13 -1.00
CA SER A 46 -9.48 0.90 -1.54
C SER A 46 -8.81 1.72 -0.45
N LEU A 47 -7.52 2.00 -0.63
CA LEU A 47 -6.74 2.85 0.28
C LEU A 47 -6.52 4.21 -0.38
N THR A 48 -6.91 5.29 0.27
CA THR A 48 -6.65 6.65 -0.23
C THR A 48 -5.49 7.28 0.52
N ILE A 49 -4.42 7.63 -0.21
CA ILE A 49 -3.32 8.45 0.31
C ILE A 49 -3.56 9.90 -0.14
N VAL A 50 -3.60 10.84 0.81
CA VAL A 50 -3.74 12.27 0.50
C VAL A 50 -2.36 12.91 0.46
N LEU A 51 -1.94 13.38 -0.72
CA LEU A 51 -0.66 14.07 -0.93
C LEU A 51 -0.93 15.46 -1.53
N ASN A 52 -0.43 16.51 -0.87
CA ASN A 52 -0.64 17.90 -1.31
C ASN A 52 -2.11 18.24 -1.61
N ASN A 53 -3.02 17.78 -0.75
CA ASN A 53 -4.48 17.93 -0.87
C ASN A 53 -5.10 17.25 -2.12
N ASN A 54 -4.40 16.30 -2.73
CA ASN A 54 -4.92 15.47 -3.80
C ASN A 54 -5.04 14.01 -3.35
N ASP A 55 -6.17 13.41 -3.70
CA ASP A 55 -6.47 12.02 -3.36
C ASP A 55 -5.80 11.07 -4.36
N HIS A 56 -5.01 10.13 -3.83
CA HIS A 56 -4.38 9.06 -4.58
C HIS A 56 -4.99 7.74 -4.11
N VAL A 57 -6.06 7.33 -4.79
CA VAL A 57 -6.80 6.10 -4.49
C VAL A 57 -6.02 4.92 -5.06
N ILE A 58 -5.63 3.98 -4.21
CA ILE A 58 -5.03 2.70 -4.57
C ILE A 58 -6.15 1.66 -4.61
N GLU A 59 -6.42 1.12 -5.79
CA GLU A 59 -7.52 0.18 -6.03
C GLU A 59 -7.21 -1.20 -5.42
N ALA A 60 -8.25 -1.94 -5.01
CA ALA A 60 -8.13 -3.26 -4.38
C ALA A 60 -7.20 -4.21 -5.17
N LYS A 61 -7.33 -4.26 -6.51
CA LYS A 61 -6.49 -5.10 -7.38
C LYS A 61 -4.97 -4.85 -7.26
N HIS A 62 -4.56 -3.70 -6.75
CA HIS A 62 -3.16 -3.36 -6.50
C HIS A 62 -2.75 -3.63 -5.05
N LEU A 63 -3.71 -3.73 -4.13
CA LEU A 63 -3.51 -4.06 -2.71
C LEU A 63 -3.62 -5.56 -2.41
N LEU A 64 -4.19 -6.35 -3.32
CA LEU A 64 -4.50 -7.76 -3.11
C LEU A 64 -3.63 -8.64 -3.99
N LEU A 65 -2.92 -9.58 -3.37
CA LEU A 65 -2.12 -10.60 -4.06
C LEU A 65 -2.79 -11.97 -3.91
N LYS A 66 -3.35 -12.50 -5.00
CA LYS A 66 -4.08 -13.78 -4.98
C LYS A 66 -3.17 -14.95 -4.65
N ILE A 67 -3.60 -15.78 -3.70
CA ILE A 67 -2.98 -17.07 -3.41
C ILE A 67 -3.54 -18.10 -4.41
N GLU A 68 -2.65 -18.86 -5.06
CA GLU A 68 -3.05 -19.85 -6.05
C GLU A 68 -4.02 -20.89 -5.47
N ASN A 69 -5.05 -21.23 -6.23
CA ASN A 69 -6.07 -22.23 -5.87
C ASN A 69 -6.88 -21.92 -4.60
N THR A 70 -6.94 -20.66 -4.17
CA THR A 70 -7.85 -20.21 -3.10
C THR A 70 -8.60 -18.95 -3.51
N ASP A 71 -9.62 -18.59 -2.72
CA ASP A 71 -10.33 -17.31 -2.81
C ASP A 71 -9.75 -16.27 -1.84
N GLN A 72 -8.59 -16.56 -1.24
CA GLN A 72 -7.90 -15.65 -0.33
C GLN A 72 -6.77 -14.90 -1.01
N CYS A 73 -6.63 -13.63 -0.62
CA CYS A 73 -5.62 -12.72 -1.09
C CYS A 73 -4.78 -12.23 0.09
N ILE A 74 -3.48 -12.08 -0.12
CA ILE A 74 -2.60 -11.37 0.82
C ILE A 74 -2.90 -9.88 0.70
N LEU A 75 -3.18 -9.22 1.82
CA LEU A 75 -3.25 -7.77 1.91
C LEU A 75 -1.83 -7.20 1.91
N SER A 76 -1.50 -6.40 0.90
CA SER A 76 -0.14 -5.91 0.67
C SER A 76 0.20 -4.66 1.50
N VAL A 77 -0.09 -4.69 2.79
CA VAL A 77 0.18 -3.61 3.75
C VAL A 77 0.77 -4.21 5.02
N GLU A 78 1.75 -3.56 5.63
CA GLU A 78 2.39 -4.02 6.87
C GLU A 78 2.57 -2.87 7.90
N PRO A 79 2.60 -3.20 9.20
CA PRO A 79 2.93 -2.24 10.24
C PRO A 79 4.45 -2.10 10.42
N LEU A 80 4.95 -0.87 10.49
CA LEU A 80 6.29 -0.57 10.98
C LEU A 80 6.32 0.84 11.57
N ASP A 81 6.68 0.92 12.85
CA ASP A 81 6.83 2.21 13.53
C ASP A 81 8.27 2.71 13.37
N LEU A 82 8.47 3.69 12.48
CA LEU A 82 9.74 4.37 12.26
C LEU A 82 9.66 5.82 12.72
N PHE A 83 10.68 6.29 13.44
CA PHE A 83 10.71 7.68 13.88
C PHE A 83 10.78 8.64 12.69
N GLY A 84 9.76 9.49 12.56
CA GLY A 84 9.69 10.54 11.54
C GLY A 84 9.23 10.08 10.16
N ILE A 85 8.89 8.80 9.97
CA ILE A 85 8.36 8.25 8.72
C ILE A 85 6.95 7.73 9.01
N ASP A 86 5.97 8.28 8.30
CA ASP A 86 4.57 7.83 8.46
C ASP A 86 4.26 6.69 7.48
N PHE A 87 4.65 6.83 6.21
CA PHE A 87 4.34 5.84 5.17
C PHE A 87 5.56 5.56 4.30
N ILE A 88 5.69 4.29 3.91
CA ILE A 88 6.54 3.89 2.78
C ILE A 88 5.64 3.34 1.69
N LEU A 89 5.68 3.96 0.52
CA LEU A 89 4.81 3.63 -0.61
C LEU A 89 5.51 2.61 -1.52
N GLY A 90 5.27 1.33 -1.25
CA GLY A 90 5.85 0.21 -2.01
C GLY A 90 5.11 -0.15 -3.29
N ASP A 91 5.32 -1.40 -3.72
CA ASP A 91 4.79 -2.01 -4.94
C ASP A 91 3.31 -1.68 -5.25
N PRO A 92 2.36 -1.79 -4.31
CA PRO A 92 0.94 -1.50 -4.58
C PRO A 92 0.71 -0.10 -5.14
N PHE A 93 1.42 0.89 -4.57
CA PHE A 93 1.34 2.27 -5.01
C PHE A 93 2.09 2.47 -6.34
N ILE A 94 3.31 1.94 -6.44
CA ILE A 94 4.19 2.12 -7.62
C ILE A 94 3.60 1.45 -8.87
N ARG A 95 2.89 0.32 -8.73
CA ARG A 95 2.19 -0.33 -9.85
C ARG A 95 1.12 0.58 -10.45
N GLN A 96 0.39 1.32 -9.62
CA GLN A 96 -0.70 2.16 -10.06
C GLN A 96 -0.26 3.59 -10.43
N PHE A 97 0.83 4.09 -9.84
CA PHE A 97 1.30 5.45 -10.08
C PHE A 97 2.75 5.47 -10.58
N CYS A 98 2.92 5.95 -11.81
CA CYS A 98 4.23 6.31 -12.37
C CYS A 98 4.82 7.47 -11.58
N GLN A 99 6.11 7.35 -11.26
CA GLN A 99 6.88 8.33 -10.49
C GLN A 99 7.96 9.00 -11.34
N VAL A 100 8.07 10.31 -11.26
CA VAL A 100 9.14 11.10 -11.86
C VAL A 100 9.93 11.77 -10.75
N HIS A 101 11.19 11.37 -10.58
CA HIS A 101 12.10 11.93 -9.58
C HIS A 101 12.89 13.08 -10.19
N ASP A 102 12.48 14.31 -9.87
CA ASP A 102 13.16 15.54 -10.28
C ASP A 102 14.08 15.98 -9.15
N VAL A 103 15.31 15.44 -9.16
CA VAL A 103 16.31 15.66 -8.11
C VAL A 103 16.79 17.12 -8.09
N GLU A 104 16.88 17.77 -9.25
CA GLU A 104 17.29 19.17 -9.38
C GLU A 104 16.30 20.11 -8.67
N GLN A 105 15.01 19.89 -8.86
CA GLN A 105 13.95 20.67 -8.23
C GLN A 105 13.44 20.07 -6.90
N GLN A 106 14.08 19.00 -6.43
CA GLN A 106 13.76 18.30 -5.17
C GLN A 106 12.28 17.92 -5.05
N ARG A 107 11.70 17.35 -6.11
CA ARG A 107 10.28 16.99 -6.16
C ARG A 107 10.04 15.65 -6.83
N VAL A 108 8.89 15.05 -6.50
CA VAL A 108 8.40 13.83 -7.14
C VAL A 108 7.08 14.14 -7.83
N GLY A 109 7.02 13.85 -9.13
CA GLY A 109 5.78 13.87 -9.91
C GLY A 109 5.11 12.51 -9.88
N LEU A 110 3.78 12.49 -9.77
CA LEU A 110 2.96 11.28 -9.79
C LEU A 110 1.92 11.37 -10.90
N ALA A 111 1.75 10.27 -11.64
CA ALA A 111 0.70 10.12 -12.65
C ALA A 111 0.16 8.69 -12.62
N LYS A 112 -1.11 8.48 -12.96
CA LYS A 112 -1.63 7.11 -13.12
C LYS A 112 -0.85 6.36 -14.20
N SER A 113 -0.45 5.13 -13.89
CA SER A 113 0.13 4.20 -14.85
C SER A 113 -0.88 3.87 -15.95
N LYS A 114 -0.37 3.58 -17.15
CA LYS A 114 -1.20 3.06 -18.23
C LYS A 114 -1.59 1.61 -17.91
N ALA A 115 -2.84 1.27 -18.20
CA ALA A 115 -3.34 -0.11 -18.15
C ALA A 115 -2.74 -0.96 -19.28
#